data_AF-A0A0D2JGR6-F1
#
_entry.id   AF-A0A0D2JGR6-F1
#
_cell.length_a   1.000
_cell.length_b   1.000
_cell.length_c   1.000
_cell.angle_alpha   90.00
_cell.angle_beta   90.00
_cell.angle_gamma   90.00
#
_symmetry.space_group_name_H-M   'P 1'
#
loop_
_entity.id
_entity.type
_entity.pdbx_description
1 polymer ?
#
loop_
_entity_poly.entity_id
_entity_poly.type
_entity_poly.pdbx_seq_one_letter_code
_entity_poly.pdbx_strand_id
1 'polypeptide(L)'
;MRSEVMHSADVIDKLDRKLGGLRPFHRLAYDKYRSHGLFLPYGALDAEHNAPNKTLLTPGRGWMLGDGQDPLDAWQLEEVLEEGRRRGLPPNDLYGAAYALVIRELQECARRLSGRALQARRAAGSFLLTCEDAVHLAPRLARSGALFDVIDVSNITDKNYVGVEPVLRAFGPLLKPPASSPQATLLTTFMNWTRFLNPDKFVADGLTRQEQKELITRYAKRAERRYGRDAAMAGSLDEITQGRLGAALPLMFDYSDRLQAYLRSEGAFQAASAAGLAQRSTNLLVPPRIGVPPGASSHGALPAGGDPTSEKAYWLDRVASHTLTETFVEWRRDRGAGAAAAEGRRRAGAGAGGALGASTSAGAAGAAGASGPDASWLPGPGRVARKGPHGGGGGGGGKGKGKGKGGKKKR
;
A
#
# COMPACT_ATOMS: atom_id res chain seq x y z
N MET A 1 3.16 -21.97 -17.56
CA MET A 1 2.80 -21.60 -16.18
C MET A 1 3.33 -20.24 -15.74
N ARG A 2 4.66 -19.99 -15.60
CA ARG A 2 5.15 -18.66 -15.16
C ARG A 2 4.75 -17.52 -16.10
N SER A 3 5.04 -17.67 -17.40
CA SER A 3 4.68 -16.68 -18.43
C SER A 3 3.16 -16.49 -18.54
N GLU A 4 2.35 -17.55 -18.38
CA GLU A 4 0.88 -17.45 -18.42
C GLU A 4 0.30 -16.62 -17.27
N VAL A 5 0.92 -16.68 -16.08
CA VAL A 5 0.53 -15.85 -14.93
C VAL A 5 1.01 -14.42 -15.11
N MET A 6 2.25 -14.24 -15.56
CA MET A 6 2.86 -12.91 -15.68
C MET A 6 2.38 -12.11 -16.91
N HIS A 7 1.84 -12.77 -17.93
CA HIS A 7 1.35 -12.16 -19.18
C HIS A 7 -0.10 -12.55 -19.49
N SER A 8 -0.95 -12.65 -18.47
CA SER A 8 -2.39 -12.84 -18.71
C SER A 8 -2.97 -11.64 -19.48
N ALA A 9 -4.06 -11.84 -20.23
CA ALA A 9 -4.64 -10.80 -21.08
C ALA A 9 -5.01 -9.52 -20.30
N ASP A 10 -5.41 -9.66 -19.04
CA ASP A 10 -5.80 -8.57 -18.14
C ASP A 10 -4.60 -7.74 -17.62
N VAL A 11 -3.38 -8.17 -17.94
CA VAL A 11 -2.12 -7.68 -17.36
C VAL A 11 -1.27 -6.97 -18.38
N ILE A 12 -1.38 -7.37 -19.65
CA ILE A 12 -0.61 -6.78 -20.76
C ILE A 12 -0.76 -5.26 -20.79
N ASP A 13 -1.98 -4.73 -20.74
CA ASP A 13 -2.23 -3.28 -20.72
C ASP A 13 -1.55 -2.59 -19.53
N LYS A 14 -1.55 -3.21 -18.34
CA LYS A 14 -0.89 -2.67 -17.15
C LYS A 14 0.64 -2.65 -17.32
N LEU A 15 1.20 -3.73 -17.87
CA LEU A 15 2.64 -3.84 -18.13
C LEU A 15 3.08 -2.83 -19.19
N ASP A 16 2.33 -2.69 -20.28
CA ASP A 16 2.64 -1.74 -21.36
C ASP A 16 2.63 -0.29 -20.83
N ARG A 17 1.63 0.06 -20.00
CA ARG A 17 1.58 1.37 -19.34
C ARG A 17 2.78 1.58 -18.41
N LYS A 18 3.17 0.57 -17.63
CA LYS A 18 4.35 0.63 -16.76
C LYS A 18 5.62 0.82 -17.58
N LEU A 19 5.87 -0.03 -18.58
CA LEU A 19 7.01 0.04 -19.49
C LEU A 19 7.09 1.40 -20.19
N GLY A 20 5.96 1.94 -20.63
CA GLY A 20 5.89 3.27 -21.24
C GLY A 20 6.44 4.37 -20.33
N GLY A 21 6.22 4.29 -19.02
CA GLY A 21 6.73 5.24 -18.02
C GLY A 21 8.21 5.06 -17.65
N LEU A 22 8.80 3.89 -17.93
CA LEU A 22 10.18 3.58 -17.60
C LEU A 22 11.16 4.11 -18.66
N ARG A 23 12.40 4.40 -18.22
CA ARG A 23 13.54 4.67 -19.12
C ARG A 23 13.93 3.41 -19.87
N PRO A 24 14.53 3.53 -21.07
CA PRO A 24 14.84 2.39 -21.93
C PRO A 24 15.57 1.23 -21.22
N PHE A 25 16.57 1.54 -20.39
CA PHE A 25 17.35 0.51 -19.69
C PHE A 25 16.61 -0.15 -18.52
N HIS A 26 15.70 0.56 -17.85
CA HIS A 26 14.87 -0.03 -16.78
C HIS A 26 13.77 -0.93 -17.34
N ARG A 27 13.31 -0.67 -18.58
CA ARG A 27 12.36 -1.56 -19.27
C ARG A 27 12.92 -2.96 -19.41
N LEU A 28 14.21 -3.10 -19.73
CA LEU A 28 14.86 -4.41 -19.90
C LEU A 28 14.87 -5.21 -18.60
N ALA A 29 15.22 -4.57 -17.48
CA ALA A 29 15.24 -5.24 -16.18
C ALA A 29 13.83 -5.64 -15.74
N TYR A 30 12.86 -4.75 -15.92
CA TYR A 30 11.45 -5.01 -15.63
C TYR A 30 10.88 -6.15 -16.50
N ASP A 31 11.12 -6.08 -17.81
CA ASP A 31 10.68 -7.09 -18.78
C ASP A 31 11.32 -8.46 -18.51
N LYS A 32 12.61 -8.51 -18.15
CA LYS A 32 13.28 -9.75 -17.75
C LYS A 32 12.59 -10.36 -16.52
N TYR A 33 12.35 -9.56 -15.47
CA TYR A 33 11.64 -10.03 -14.28
C TYR A 33 10.25 -10.57 -14.65
N ARG A 34 9.49 -9.83 -15.46
CA ARG A 34 8.13 -10.22 -15.87
C ARG A 34 8.11 -11.48 -16.73
N SER A 35 9.06 -11.63 -17.64
CA SER A 35 9.16 -12.78 -18.53
C SER A 35 9.52 -14.07 -17.78
N HIS A 36 10.43 -14.00 -16.80
CA HIS A 36 10.99 -15.19 -16.14
C HIS A 36 10.39 -15.46 -14.76
N GLY A 37 9.83 -14.45 -14.11
CA GLY A 37 9.36 -14.49 -12.72
C GLY A 37 10.49 -14.69 -11.70
N LEU A 38 11.74 -14.35 -12.08
CA LEU A 38 12.92 -14.56 -11.27
C LEU A 38 13.40 -13.26 -10.65
N PHE A 39 13.47 -13.25 -9.32
CA PHE A 39 14.03 -12.15 -8.55
C PHE A 39 15.53 -12.38 -8.32
N LEU A 40 16.32 -12.06 -9.34
CA LEU A 40 17.77 -12.25 -9.38
C LEU A 40 18.46 -11.04 -10.03
N PRO A 41 19.78 -10.85 -9.80
CA PRO A 41 20.57 -9.92 -10.59
C PRO A 41 20.47 -10.20 -12.09
N TYR A 42 20.49 -9.14 -12.91
CA TYR A 42 20.24 -9.25 -14.35
C TYR A 42 21.21 -10.21 -15.05
N GLY A 43 22.48 -10.28 -14.62
CA GLY A 43 23.47 -11.18 -15.20
C GLY A 43 23.54 -12.59 -14.58
N ALA A 44 22.70 -12.91 -13.60
CA ALA A 44 22.78 -14.17 -12.89
C ALA A 44 22.34 -15.36 -13.76
N LEU A 45 22.99 -16.52 -13.56
CA LEU A 45 22.56 -17.79 -14.14
C LEU A 45 21.21 -18.21 -13.55
N ASP A 46 20.27 -18.58 -14.41
CA ASP A 46 18.89 -18.88 -14.05
C ASP A 46 18.49 -20.34 -14.28
N ALA A 47 19.35 -21.14 -14.93
CA ALA A 47 19.08 -22.53 -15.27
C ALA A 47 18.67 -23.39 -14.06
N GLU A 48 19.23 -23.10 -12.88
CA GLU A 48 18.96 -23.81 -11.64
C GLU A 48 17.67 -23.33 -10.93
N HIS A 49 17.11 -22.19 -11.33
CA HIS A 49 15.93 -21.57 -10.72
C HIS A 49 14.64 -22.01 -11.43
N ASN A 50 14.48 -23.31 -11.66
CA ASN A 50 13.37 -23.90 -12.43
C ASN A 50 12.19 -24.39 -11.57
N ALA A 51 12.32 -24.40 -10.25
CA ALA A 51 11.23 -24.73 -9.33
C ALA A 51 10.46 -23.47 -8.88
N PRO A 52 9.12 -23.49 -8.79
CA PRO A 52 8.38 -22.38 -8.21
C PRO A 52 8.60 -22.31 -6.69
N ASN A 53 8.60 -21.10 -6.14
CA ASN A 53 8.60 -20.92 -4.69
C ASN A 53 7.25 -21.41 -4.12
N LYS A 54 7.28 -22.52 -3.39
CA LYS A 54 6.08 -23.14 -2.82
C LYS A 54 5.36 -22.24 -1.82
N THR A 55 6.03 -21.27 -1.21
CA THR A 55 5.38 -20.31 -0.29
C THR A 55 4.53 -19.25 -1.02
N LEU A 56 4.68 -19.14 -2.35
CA LEU A 56 3.87 -18.26 -3.19
C LEU A 56 2.71 -19.01 -3.88
N LEU A 57 2.52 -20.28 -3.54
CA LEU A 57 1.48 -21.14 -4.09
C LEU A 57 0.50 -21.55 -3.00
N THR A 58 -0.78 -21.29 -3.22
CA THR A 58 -1.85 -21.86 -2.39
C THR A 58 -2.43 -23.10 -3.10
N PRO A 59 -2.53 -24.27 -2.41
CA PRO A 59 -3.21 -25.43 -2.95
C PRO A 59 -4.61 -25.10 -3.49
N GLY A 60 -4.89 -25.45 -4.75
CA GLY A 60 -6.18 -25.20 -5.40
C GLY A 60 -6.45 -23.75 -5.84
N ARG A 61 -5.73 -22.75 -5.30
CA ARG A 61 -5.84 -21.33 -5.74
C ARG A 61 -4.68 -20.89 -6.63
N GLY A 62 -3.60 -21.67 -6.69
CA GLY A 62 -2.45 -21.38 -7.54
C GLY A 62 -1.59 -20.25 -7.00
N TRP A 63 -1.10 -19.41 -7.89
CA TRP A 63 -0.19 -18.31 -7.58
C TRP A 63 -0.85 -17.23 -6.73
N MET A 64 -0.20 -16.82 -5.65
CA MET A 64 -0.75 -15.85 -4.70
C MET A 64 -0.43 -14.39 -5.03
N LEU A 65 0.63 -14.12 -5.79
CA LEU A 65 0.95 -12.74 -6.13
C LEU A 65 -0.06 -12.25 -7.17
N GLY A 66 -0.68 -11.12 -6.89
CA GLY A 66 -1.52 -10.46 -7.89
C GLY A 66 -0.70 -10.07 -9.11
N ASP A 67 -1.34 -10.06 -10.27
CA ASP A 67 -0.63 -9.97 -11.54
C ASP A 67 0.19 -8.68 -11.74
N GLY A 68 -0.15 -7.61 -11.01
CA GLY A 68 0.59 -6.34 -11.03
C GLY A 68 1.74 -6.25 -10.03
N GLN A 69 1.89 -7.19 -9.10
CA GLN A 69 2.84 -7.07 -7.99
C GLN A 69 4.29 -7.06 -8.48
N ASP A 70 5.08 -6.13 -7.95
CA ASP A 70 6.51 -6.02 -8.22
C ASP A 70 7.29 -6.13 -6.90
N PRO A 71 8.36 -6.95 -6.82
CA PRO A 71 9.22 -7.01 -5.64
C PRO A 71 9.77 -5.64 -5.21
N LEU A 72 9.94 -4.70 -6.13
CA LEU A 72 10.37 -3.33 -5.82
C LEU A 72 9.34 -2.57 -4.99
N ASP A 73 8.05 -2.91 -5.07
CA ASP A 73 6.99 -2.21 -4.33
C ASP A 73 7.07 -2.44 -2.81
N ALA A 74 7.80 -3.48 -2.38
CA ALA A 74 7.98 -3.83 -0.98
C ALA A 74 9.15 -3.09 -0.29
N TRP A 75 9.92 -2.29 -1.02
CA TRP A 75 11.15 -1.68 -0.53
C TRP A 75 11.21 -0.18 -0.80
N GLN A 76 11.87 0.56 0.10
CA GLN A 76 12.22 1.94 -0.17
C GLN A 76 13.26 1.99 -1.29
N LEU A 77 12.89 2.60 -2.42
CA LEU A 77 13.71 2.57 -3.62
C LEU A 77 15.06 3.28 -3.41
N GLU A 78 15.13 4.29 -2.55
CA GLU A 78 16.40 4.91 -2.16
C GLU A 78 17.37 3.91 -1.53
N GLU A 79 16.90 3.00 -0.67
CA GLU A 79 17.72 1.95 -0.05
C GLU A 79 18.20 0.93 -1.08
N VAL A 80 17.33 0.59 -2.05
CA VAL A 80 17.67 -0.28 -3.17
C VAL A 80 18.78 0.34 -4.00
N LEU A 81 18.63 1.60 -4.39
CA LEU A 81 19.63 2.33 -5.19
C LEU A 81 20.95 2.52 -4.43
N GLU A 82 20.89 2.77 -3.13
CA GLU A 82 22.08 2.86 -2.28
C GLU A 82 22.81 1.52 -2.18
N GLU A 83 22.09 0.42 -1.96
CA GLU A 83 22.68 -0.91 -1.92
C GLU A 83 23.31 -1.31 -3.25
N GLY A 84 22.64 -0.99 -4.37
CA GLY A 84 23.18 -1.18 -5.71
C GLY A 84 24.52 -0.46 -5.89
N ARG A 85 24.57 0.83 -5.54
CA ARG A 85 25.82 1.63 -5.56
C ARG A 85 26.89 1.03 -4.66
N ARG A 86 26.53 0.63 -3.43
CA ARG A 86 27.46 0.04 -2.45
C ARG A 86 28.12 -1.24 -2.98
N ARG A 87 27.42 -2.02 -3.80
CA ARG A 87 27.94 -3.25 -4.42
C ARG A 87 28.55 -3.05 -5.81
N GLY A 88 28.59 -1.83 -6.32
CA GLY A 88 29.06 -1.55 -7.67
C GLY A 88 28.16 -2.13 -8.77
N LEU A 89 26.88 -2.37 -8.46
CA LEU A 89 25.91 -2.84 -9.45
C LEU A 89 25.57 -1.71 -10.42
N PRO A 90 25.36 -2.02 -11.71
CA PRO A 90 25.05 -1.00 -12.68
C PRO A 90 23.63 -0.43 -12.41
N PRO A 91 23.38 0.88 -12.62
CA PRO A 91 22.11 1.51 -12.22
C PRO A 91 20.86 0.93 -12.87
N ASN A 92 21.01 0.20 -13.98
CA ASN A 92 19.94 -0.48 -14.67
C ASN A 92 19.57 -1.84 -14.07
N ASP A 93 20.39 -2.43 -13.20
CA ASP A 93 20.09 -3.70 -12.53
C ASP A 93 19.32 -3.49 -11.21
N LEU A 94 18.12 -2.92 -11.32
CA LEU A 94 17.27 -2.60 -10.17
C LEU A 94 16.89 -3.85 -9.36
N TYR A 95 16.58 -4.95 -10.04
CA TYR A 95 16.22 -6.21 -9.37
C TYR A 95 17.44 -6.86 -8.73
N GLY A 96 18.63 -6.75 -9.32
CA GLY A 96 19.87 -7.16 -8.67
C GLY A 96 20.20 -6.34 -7.42
N ALA A 97 19.98 -5.02 -7.47
CA ALA A 97 20.15 -4.14 -6.33
C ALA A 97 19.15 -4.48 -5.21
N ALA A 98 17.88 -4.71 -5.55
CA ALA A 98 16.85 -5.11 -4.60
C ALA A 98 17.12 -6.50 -4.01
N TYR A 99 17.57 -7.45 -4.83
CA TYR A 99 18.01 -8.78 -4.38
C TYR A 99 19.14 -8.66 -3.36
N ALA A 100 20.17 -7.87 -3.68
CA ALA A 100 21.30 -7.62 -2.79
C ALA A 100 20.86 -7.01 -1.45
N LEU A 101 19.88 -6.09 -1.48
CA LEU A 101 19.29 -5.48 -0.29
C LEU A 101 18.59 -6.51 0.57
N VAL A 102 17.69 -7.30 -0.02
CA VAL A 102 16.94 -8.35 0.68
C VAL A 102 17.89 -9.34 1.35
N ILE A 103 18.91 -9.81 0.62
CA ILE A 103 19.89 -10.75 1.18
C ILE A 103 20.65 -10.11 2.35
N ARG A 104 21.06 -8.84 2.24
CA ARG A 104 21.72 -8.11 3.33
C ARG A 104 20.82 -8.02 4.56
N GLU A 105 19.55 -7.64 4.39
CA GLU A 105 18.61 -7.50 5.51
C GLU A 105 18.31 -8.84 6.19
N LEU A 106 18.16 -9.91 5.42
CA LEU A 106 17.97 -11.26 5.96
C LEU A 106 19.20 -11.73 6.75
N GLN A 107 20.41 -11.49 6.23
CA GLN A 107 21.66 -11.81 6.93
C GLN A 107 21.81 -11.00 8.21
N GLU A 108 21.51 -9.70 8.16
CA GLU A 108 21.57 -8.82 9.31
C GLU A 108 20.53 -9.19 10.38
N CYS A 109 19.31 -9.55 9.96
CA CYS A 109 18.27 -10.09 10.84
C CYS A 109 18.75 -11.37 11.53
N ALA A 110 19.25 -12.35 10.77
CA ALA A 110 19.77 -13.60 11.29
C ALA A 110 20.93 -13.36 12.28
N ARG A 111 21.84 -12.43 11.96
CA ARG A 111 22.96 -12.05 12.83
C ARG A 111 22.48 -11.42 14.14
N ARG A 112 21.48 -10.53 14.09
CA ARG A 112 20.88 -9.91 15.29
C ARG A 112 20.17 -10.93 16.17
N LEU A 113 19.39 -11.83 15.56
CA LEU A 113 18.71 -12.91 16.27
C LEU A 113 19.70 -13.90 16.91
N SER A 114 20.82 -14.17 16.23
CA SER A 114 21.92 -15.01 16.72
C SER A 114 22.87 -14.28 17.67
N GLY A 115 22.65 -12.99 17.93
CA GLY A 115 23.57 -12.16 18.69
C GLY A 115 23.64 -12.53 20.17
N ARG A 116 24.84 -12.41 20.74
CA ARG A 116 25.10 -12.70 22.17
C ARG A 116 24.18 -11.94 23.13
N ALA A 117 23.65 -10.77 22.75
CA ALA A 117 22.71 -10.01 23.57
C ALA A 117 21.34 -10.70 23.72
N LEU A 118 20.82 -11.35 22.67
CA LEU A 118 19.58 -12.13 22.76
C LEU A 118 19.82 -13.44 23.54
N GLN A 119 20.97 -14.09 23.27
CA GLN A 119 21.41 -15.30 23.97
C GLN A 119 21.63 -15.05 25.47
N ALA A 120 22.28 -13.94 25.84
CA ALA A 120 22.51 -13.54 27.23
C ALA A 120 21.21 -13.21 27.97
N ARG A 121 20.20 -12.69 27.26
CA ARG A 121 18.85 -12.47 27.81
C ARG A 121 18.02 -13.75 27.89
N ARG A 122 18.55 -14.90 27.41
CA ARG A 122 17.79 -16.16 27.20
C ARG A 122 16.47 -15.93 26.46
N ALA A 123 16.39 -14.86 25.68
CA ALA A 123 15.19 -14.50 24.95
C ALA A 123 15.24 -15.23 23.61
N ALA A 124 14.48 -16.31 23.48
CA ALA A 124 14.26 -16.92 22.18
C ALA A 124 13.37 -15.97 21.35
N GLY A 125 13.83 -15.58 20.17
CA GLY A 125 12.95 -14.97 19.17
C GLY A 125 11.86 -15.98 18.83
N SER A 126 10.60 -15.63 19.08
CA SER A 126 9.46 -16.44 18.69
C SER A 126 8.67 -15.70 17.62
N PHE A 127 8.23 -16.43 16.61
CA PHE A 127 7.35 -15.94 15.58
C PHE A 127 5.99 -16.61 15.75
N LEU A 128 4.95 -15.80 15.90
CA LEU A 128 3.57 -16.26 15.93
C LEU A 128 2.90 -15.87 14.61
N LEU A 129 2.57 -16.87 13.80
CA LEU A 129 1.81 -16.70 12.57
C LEU A 129 0.37 -17.11 12.84
N THR A 130 -0.58 -16.24 12.51
CA THR A 130 -2.01 -16.49 12.68
C THR A 130 -2.74 -16.21 11.37
N CYS A 131 -3.85 -16.91 11.14
CA CYS A 131 -4.72 -16.71 9.98
C CYS A 131 -6.13 -16.44 10.50
N GLU A 132 -6.33 -15.24 11.02
CA GLU A 132 -7.57 -14.81 11.68
C GLU A 132 -7.86 -13.35 11.33
N ASP A 133 -9.12 -12.94 11.48
CA ASP A 133 -9.48 -11.54 11.38
C ASP A 133 -8.73 -10.71 12.46
N ALA A 134 -8.15 -9.60 12.04
CA ALA A 134 -7.37 -8.71 12.90
C ALA A 134 -8.18 -8.24 14.13
N VAL A 135 -9.48 -7.96 13.99
CA VAL A 135 -10.32 -7.52 15.12
C VAL A 135 -10.66 -8.65 16.09
N HIS A 136 -10.52 -9.91 15.68
CA HIS A 136 -10.65 -11.07 16.56
C HIS A 136 -9.32 -11.44 17.22
N LEU A 137 -8.19 -11.21 16.54
CA LEU A 137 -6.86 -11.42 17.07
C LEU A 137 -6.56 -10.50 18.26
N ALA A 138 -6.91 -9.21 18.16
CA ALA A 138 -6.59 -8.23 19.20
C ALA A 138 -7.14 -8.58 20.60
N PRO A 139 -8.43 -8.95 20.77
CA PRO A 139 -8.96 -9.42 22.05
C PRO A 139 -8.26 -10.68 22.59
N ARG A 140 -7.78 -11.57 21.72
CA ARG A 140 -7.01 -12.76 22.15
C ARG A 140 -5.65 -12.36 22.72
N LEU A 141 -4.94 -11.48 22.03
CA LEU A 141 -3.66 -10.93 22.49
C LEU A 141 -3.84 -10.15 23.80
N ALA A 142 -4.95 -9.42 23.95
CA ALA A 142 -5.28 -8.73 25.19
C ALA A 142 -5.46 -9.71 26.36
N ARG A 143 -6.20 -10.82 26.14
CA ARG A 143 -6.40 -11.87 27.16
C ARG A 143 -5.13 -12.59 27.56
N SER A 144 -4.16 -12.73 26.66
CA SER A 144 -2.84 -13.28 27.00
C SER A 144 -1.94 -12.29 27.75
N GLY A 145 -2.38 -11.04 27.95
CA GLY A 145 -1.58 -9.98 28.56
C GLY A 145 -0.44 -9.48 27.67
N ALA A 146 -0.51 -9.73 26.36
CA ALA A 146 0.53 -9.31 25.44
C ALA A 146 0.52 -7.78 25.28
N LEU A 147 1.71 -7.17 25.36
CA LEU A 147 1.91 -5.74 25.14
C LEU A 147 3.11 -5.50 24.22
N PHE A 148 2.95 -4.54 23.30
CA PHE A 148 3.90 -4.32 22.21
C PHE A 148 4.52 -2.92 22.28
N ASP A 149 5.77 -2.82 21.85
CA ASP A 149 6.45 -1.54 21.60
C ASP A 149 5.99 -0.93 20.27
N VAL A 150 5.82 -1.75 19.24
CA VAL A 150 5.35 -1.30 17.93
C VAL A 150 4.28 -2.26 17.45
N ILE A 151 3.17 -1.71 16.99
CA ILE A 151 2.13 -2.45 16.28
C ILE A 151 2.00 -1.81 14.91
N ASP A 152 2.19 -2.57 13.85
CA ASP A 152 1.89 -2.14 12.49
C ASP A 152 0.62 -2.87 12.02
N VAL A 153 -0.42 -2.11 11.72
CA VAL A 153 -1.69 -2.65 11.21
C VAL A 153 -1.85 -2.40 9.71
N SER A 154 -0.82 -1.87 9.05
CA SER A 154 -0.82 -1.55 7.62
C SER A 154 -2.06 -0.72 7.24
N ASN A 155 -2.73 -1.06 6.13
CA ASN A 155 -3.85 -0.34 5.56
C ASN A 155 -5.23 -0.76 6.09
N ILE A 156 -5.34 -1.62 7.11
CA ILE A 156 -6.66 -2.09 7.57
C ILE A 156 -7.51 -0.96 8.16
N THR A 157 -6.90 0.19 8.48
CA THR A 157 -7.58 1.42 8.91
C THR A 157 -8.33 2.15 7.80
N ASP A 158 -8.07 1.85 6.53
CA ASP A 158 -8.87 2.43 5.45
C ASP A 158 -10.33 1.96 5.55
N LYS A 159 -11.25 2.84 5.15
CA LYS A 159 -12.70 2.63 5.26
C LYS A 159 -13.23 1.40 4.52
N ASN A 160 -12.57 0.99 3.44
CA ASN A 160 -12.90 -0.22 2.69
C ASN A 160 -12.38 -1.53 3.33
N TYR A 161 -11.78 -1.47 4.52
CA TYR A 161 -11.38 -2.64 5.31
C TYR A 161 -12.07 -2.61 6.68
N VAL A 162 -11.31 -2.50 7.77
CA VAL A 162 -11.85 -2.48 9.15
C VAL A 162 -12.25 -1.07 9.56
N GLY A 163 -11.53 -0.05 9.08
CA GLY A 163 -11.75 1.35 9.43
C GLY A 163 -10.98 1.81 10.67
N VAL A 164 -10.89 3.13 10.85
CA VAL A 164 -9.99 3.75 11.83
C VAL A 164 -10.42 3.44 13.28
N GLU A 165 -11.69 3.67 13.60
CA GLU A 165 -12.18 3.51 14.98
C GLU A 165 -12.02 2.09 15.54
N PRO A 166 -12.48 1.02 14.86
CA PRO A 166 -12.37 -0.33 15.43
C PRO A 166 -10.91 -0.75 15.63
N VAL A 167 -10.01 -0.34 14.73
CA VAL A 167 -8.57 -0.63 14.83
C VAL A 167 -7.94 0.07 16.02
N LEU A 168 -8.18 1.38 16.19
CA LEU A 168 -7.63 2.13 17.33
C LEU A 168 -8.13 1.57 18.67
N ARG A 169 -9.41 1.20 18.73
CA ARG A 169 -10.02 0.60 19.92
C ARG A 169 -9.46 -0.78 20.24
N ALA A 170 -9.23 -1.62 19.22
CA ALA A 170 -8.76 -2.99 19.41
C ALA A 170 -7.26 -3.06 19.72
N PHE A 171 -6.43 -2.31 18.98
CA PHE A 171 -4.97 -2.42 19.06
C PHE A 171 -4.33 -1.38 19.98
N GLY A 172 -4.96 -0.22 20.19
CA GLY A 172 -4.46 0.81 21.11
C GLY A 172 -4.17 0.30 22.53
N PRO A 173 -5.08 -0.49 23.14
CA PRO A 173 -4.88 -1.11 24.44
C PRO A 173 -3.68 -2.05 24.53
N LEU A 174 -3.22 -2.61 23.41
CA LEU A 174 -2.08 -3.53 23.34
C LEU A 174 -0.72 -2.82 23.32
N LEU A 175 -0.69 -1.49 23.20
CA LEU A 175 0.54 -0.73 23.36
C LEU A 175 0.99 -0.72 24.82
N LYS A 176 2.29 -0.97 25.02
CA LYS A 176 2.95 -0.82 26.31
C LYS A 176 2.68 0.57 26.92
N PRO A 177 2.51 0.66 28.25
CA PRO A 177 2.29 1.95 28.90
C PRO A 177 3.54 2.84 28.82
N PRO A 178 3.37 4.18 28.81
CA PRO A 178 4.48 5.14 28.70
C PRO A 178 5.59 4.94 29.74
N ALA A 179 5.25 4.45 30.94
CA ALA A 179 6.21 4.17 32.00
C ALA A 179 7.21 3.04 31.64
N SER A 180 6.79 2.10 30.79
CA SER A 180 7.62 0.97 30.36
C SER A 180 8.25 1.17 28.99
N SER A 181 7.55 1.86 28.09
CA SER A 181 8.00 2.15 26.73
C SER A 181 7.43 3.50 26.29
N PRO A 182 8.16 4.61 26.51
CA PRO A 182 7.72 5.95 26.13
C PRO A 182 7.53 6.13 24.62
N GLN A 183 8.11 5.21 23.82
CA GLN A 183 8.06 5.20 22.38
C GLN A 183 7.04 4.21 21.81
N ALA A 184 6.23 3.55 22.66
CA ALA A 184 5.22 2.62 22.20
C ALA A 184 4.28 3.26 21.18
N THR A 185 4.18 2.68 19.98
CA THR A 185 3.52 3.31 18.83
C THR A 185 2.71 2.31 18.01
N LEU A 186 1.49 2.71 17.64
CA LEU A 186 0.65 2.03 16.66
C LEU A 186 0.81 2.78 15.33
N LEU A 187 1.30 2.06 14.32
CA LEU A 187 1.53 2.54 12.96
C LEU A 187 0.31 2.20 12.11
N THR A 188 -0.17 3.18 11.36
CA THR A 188 -1.31 3.03 10.45
C THR A 188 -0.95 3.60 9.08
N THR A 189 -1.36 2.93 8.02
CA THR A 189 -1.19 3.37 6.63
C THR A 189 -2.56 3.67 6.04
N PHE A 190 -2.65 4.75 5.27
CA PHE A 190 -3.84 5.12 4.53
C PHE A 190 -3.51 5.17 3.05
N MET A 191 -4.04 4.23 2.27
CA MET A 191 -3.74 4.15 0.82
C MET A 191 -4.96 4.34 -0.06
N ASN A 192 -6.17 4.20 0.50
CA ASN A 192 -7.44 4.37 -0.23
C ASN A 192 -8.21 5.62 0.21
N TRP A 193 -7.74 6.33 1.24
CA TRP A 193 -8.46 7.44 1.88
C TRP A 193 -8.91 8.54 0.91
N THR A 194 -8.13 8.83 -0.13
CA THR A 194 -8.45 9.85 -1.15
C THR A 194 -9.72 9.53 -1.94
N ARG A 195 -10.07 8.24 -2.09
CA ARG A 195 -11.30 7.79 -2.77
C ARG A 195 -12.56 8.22 -2.04
N PHE A 196 -12.46 8.49 -0.74
CA PHE A 196 -13.58 8.86 0.12
C PHE A 196 -13.72 10.37 0.30
N LEU A 197 -12.81 11.19 -0.26
CA LEU A 197 -12.90 12.65 -0.18
C LEU A 197 -13.99 13.22 -1.10
N ASN A 198 -14.30 12.56 -2.22
CA ASN A 198 -15.28 13.01 -3.20
C ASN A 198 -16.01 11.83 -3.84
N PRO A 199 -17.00 11.21 -3.16
CA PRO A 199 -17.70 10.03 -3.68
C PRO A 199 -18.44 10.30 -5.00
N ASP A 200 -18.90 11.54 -5.22
CA ASP A 200 -19.72 11.91 -6.39
C ASP A 200 -18.90 12.35 -7.61
N LYS A 201 -17.56 12.39 -7.49
CA LYS A 201 -16.70 12.83 -8.58
C LYS A 201 -15.49 11.92 -8.61
N PHE A 202 -15.35 11.16 -9.70
CA PHE A 202 -14.10 10.52 -10.14
C PHE A 202 -13.03 11.59 -10.44
N VAL A 203 -12.72 12.47 -9.49
CA VAL A 203 -11.56 13.33 -9.58
C VAL A 203 -10.42 12.54 -8.98
N ALA A 204 -9.51 12.10 -9.85
CA ALA A 204 -8.30 11.41 -9.46
C ALA A 204 -7.67 12.08 -8.23
N ASP A 205 -7.37 11.25 -7.23
CA ASP A 205 -6.57 11.59 -6.05
C ASP A 205 -7.18 12.62 -5.09
N GLY A 206 -8.50 12.87 -5.18
CA GLY A 206 -9.22 13.75 -4.26
C GLY A 206 -9.04 15.24 -4.52
N LEU A 207 -8.42 15.63 -5.64
CA LEU A 207 -8.29 17.01 -6.11
C LEU A 207 -9.60 17.55 -6.69
N THR A 208 -9.73 18.87 -6.84
CA THR A 208 -10.78 19.50 -7.65
C THR A 208 -10.28 19.71 -9.08
N ARG A 209 -11.19 19.86 -10.06
CA ARG A 209 -10.80 20.16 -11.45
C ARG A 209 -9.94 21.43 -11.57
N GLN A 210 -10.22 22.44 -10.74
CA GLN A 210 -9.48 23.69 -10.73
C GLN A 210 -8.04 23.49 -10.22
N GLU A 211 -7.87 22.78 -9.10
CA GLU A 211 -6.54 22.46 -8.57
C GLU A 211 -5.74 21.61 -9.54
N GLN A 212 -6.36 20.60 -10.17
CA GLN A 212 -5.71 19.81 -11.21
C GLN A 212 -5.20 20.71 -12.34
N LYS A 213 -6.05 21.60 -12.88
CA LYS A 213 -5.65 22.54 -13.93
C LYS A 213 -4.48 23.43 -13.52
N GLU A 214 -4.47 23.91 -12.28
CA GLU A 214 -3.38 24.72 -11.75
C GLU A 214 -2.07 23.94 -11.63
N LEU A 215 -2.12 22.73 -11.09
CA LEU A 215 -0.95 21.86 -10.96
C LEU A 215 -0.38 21.46 -12.32
N ILE A 216 -1.25 21.10 -13.28
CA ILE A 216 -0.89 20.83 -14.68
C ILE A 216 -0.18 22.04 -15.29
N THR A 217 -0.72 23.25 -15.08
CA THR A 217 -0.10 24.48 -15.57
C THR A 217 1.27 24.72 -14.94
N ARG A 218 1.42 24.47 -13.62
CA ARG A 218 2.71 24.58 -12.93
C ARG A 218 3.73 23.56 -13.45
N TYR A 219 3.30 22.32 -13.69
CA TYR A 219 4.11 21.27 -14.30
C TYR A 219 4.62 21.71 -15.68
N ALA A 220 3.72 22.12 -16.58
CA ALA A 220 4.07 22.51 -17.94
C ALA A 220 5.10 23.64 -17.96
N LYS A 221 4.92 24.67 -17.11
CA LYS A 221 5.89 25.76 -16.96
C LYS A 221 7.25 25.29 -16.46
N ARG A 222 7.31 24.29 -15.58
CA ARG A 222 8.58 23.71 -15.10
C ARG A 222 9.27 22.86 -16.17
N ALA A 223 8.49 22.03 -16.87
CA ALA A 223 9.00 21.22 -17.97
C ALA A 223 9.57 22.10 -19.10
N GLU A 224 8.87 23.17 -19.50
CA GLU A 224 9.35 24.13 -20.51
C GLU A 224 10.68 24.76 -20.11
N ARG A 225 10.84 25.16 -18.84
CA ARG A 225 12.11 25.73 -18.35
C ARG A 225 13.26 24.74 -18.39
N ARG A 226 13.00 23.45 -18.17
CA ARG A 226 14.05 22.42 -18.05
C ARG A 226 14.44 21.79 -19.37
N TYR A 227 13.46 21.56 -20.24
CA TYR A 227 13.63 20.77 -21.48
C TYR A 227 13.34 21.58 -22.75
N GLY A 228 12.92 22.84 -22.62
CA GLY A 228 12.49 23.67 -23.75
C GLY A 228 11.01 23.47 -24.11
N ARG A 229 10.49 24.41 -24.91
CA ARG A 229 9.06 24.50 -25.28
C ARG A 229 8.58 23.30 -26.07
N ASP A 230 9.38 22.82 -27.02
CA ASP A 230 8.99 21.72 -27.91
C ASP A 230 8.90 20.38 -27.16
N ALA A 231 9.79 20.13 -26.19
CA ALA A 231 9.72 18.96 -25.33
C ALA A 231 8.54 19.01 -24.34
N ALA A 232 8.19 20.20 -23.84
CA ALA A 232 7.02 20.39 -22.97
C ALA A 232 5.70 20.19 -23.73
N MET A 233 5.64 20.59 -25.01
CA MET A 233 4.48 20.42 -25.89
C MET A 233 4.33 19.00 -26.44
N ALA A 234 5.44 18.30 -26.71
CA ALA A 234 5.41 16.87 -27.04
C ALA A 234 4.90 16.01 -25.87
N GLY A 235 5.11 16.49 -24.62
CA GLY A 235 4.43 15.97 -23.45
C GLY A 235 2.95 16.33 -23.41
N SER A 236 2.51 17.56 -23.66
CA SER A 236 1.14 17.98 -23.32
C SER A 236 -0.01 17.45 -24.19
N LEU A 237 0.26 16.76 -25.31
CA LEU A 237 -0.74 16.53 -26.37
C LEU A 237 -1.25 15.10 -26.57
N ASP A 238 -0.71 14.08 -25.88
CA ASP A 238 -1.18 12.69 -26.01
C ASP A 238 -1.82 12.18 -24.71
N GLU A 239 -2.84 11.31 -24.84
CA GLU A 239 -3.59 10.71 -23.72
C GLU A 239 -2.65 10.00 -22.72
N ILE A 240 -1.59 9.38 -23.23
CA ILE A 240 -0.54 8.74 -22.44
C ILE A 240 0.13 9.77 -21.50
N THR A 241 0.39 10.98 -21.98
CA THR A 241 1.02 11.99 -21.13
C THR A 241 0.04 12.66 -20.18
N GLN A 242 -1.23 12.79 -20.54
CA GLN A 242 -2.26 13.22 -19.58
C GLN A 242 -2.39 12.20 -18.43
N GLY A 243 -2.39 10.90 -18.74
CA GLY A 243 -2.36 9.84 -17.72
C GLY A 243 -1.10 9.90 -16.84
N ARG A 244 0.07 10.16 -17.45
CA ARG A 244 1.34 10.36 -16.74
C ARG A 244 1.33 11.59 -15.84
N LEU A 245 0.65 12.65 -16.25
CA LEU A 245 0.56 13.90 -15.53
C LEU A 245 -0.37 13.77 -14.32
N GLY A 246 -1.47 13.03 -14.47
CA GLY A 246 -2.35 12.65 -13.36
C GLY A 246 -1.58 11.94 -12.24
N ALA A 247 -0.82 10.90 -12.59
CA ALA A 247 0.00 10.15 -11.63
C ALA A 247 1.06 11.00 -10.90
N ALA A 248 1.54 12.07 -11.53
CA ALA A 248 2.54 12.97 -10.93
C ALA A 248 1.92 14.09 -10.06
N LEU A 249 0.59 14.30 -10.08
CA LEU A 249 -0.04 15.35 -9.30
C LEU A 249 0.21 15.22 -7.79
N PRO A 250 0.19 14.01 -7.19
CA PRO A 250 0.42 13.88 -5.76
C PRO A 250 1.82 14.28 -5.31
N LEU A 251 2.82 14.31 -6.21
CA LEU A 251 4.14 14.88 -5.90
C LEU A 251 4.06 16.37 -5.59
N MET A 252 3.14 17.09 -6.23
CA MET A 252 3.08 18.55 -6.20
C MET A 252 2.03 19.11 -5.24
N PHE A 253 1.22 18.25 -4.62
CA PHE A 253 0.10 18.67 -3.80
C PHE A 253 0.24 18.18 -2.37
N ASP A 254 0.00 19.08 -1.41
CA ASP A 254 0.04 18.73 -0.01
C ASP A 254 -1.33 18.27 0.49
N TYR A 255 -1.43 16.96 0.75
CA TYR A 255 -2.65 16.33 1.23
C TYR A 255 -2.88 16.44 2.75
N SER A 256 -1.98 17.08 3.50
CA SER A 256 -1.99 17.06 4.97
C SER A 256 -3.33 17.50 5.57
N ASP A 257 -3.84 18.65 5.16
CA ASP A 257 -5.09 19.19 5.69
C ASP A 257 -6.30 18.31 5.35
N ARG A 258 -6.27 17.69 4.15
CA ARG A 258 -7.33 16.78 3.71
C ARG A 258 -7.30 15.47 4.45
N LEU A 259 -6.10 14.93 4.73
CA LEU A 259 -5.95 13.75 5.58
C LEU A 259 -6.49 14.05 6.98
N GLN A 260 -6.14 15.20 7.55
CA GLN A 260 -6.65 15.62 8.86
C GLN A 260 -8.18 15.77 8.86
N ALA A 261 -8.76 16.36 7.80
CA ALA A 261 -10.21 16.44 7.64
C ALA A 261 -10.86 15.04 7.53
N TYR A 262 -10.28 14.15 6.74
CA TYR A 262 -10.72 12.76 6.60
C TYR A 262 -10.69 12.03 7.96
N LEU A 263 -9.58 12.10 8.69
CA LEU A 263 -9.44 11.49 10.02
C LEU A 263 -10.48 12.03 11.02
N ARG A 264 -10.80 13.34 10.98
CA ARG A 264 -11.88 13.91 11.79
C ARG A 264 -13.25 13.35 11.39
N SER A 265 -13.53 13.24 10.09
CA SER A 265 -14.80 12.73 9.58
C SER A 265 -15.01 11.24 9.91
N GLU A 266 -13.92 10.47 10.01
CA GLU A 266 -13.94 9.05 10.37
C GLU A 266 -13.84 8.83 11.90
N GLY A 267 -14.00 9.88 12.71
CA GLY A 267 -14.02 9.79 14.18
C GLY A 267 -12.68 9.39 14.82
N ALA A 268 -11.57 9.51 14.09
CA ALA A 268 -10.28 8.97 14.51
C ALA A 268 -9.78 9.55 15.83
N PHE A 269 -9.98 10.86 16.06
CA PHE A 269 -9.50 11.54 17.26
C PHE A 269 -10.31 11.18 18.51
N GLN A 270 -11.62 11.03 18.35
CA GLN A 270 -12.52 10.56 19.41
C GLN A 270 -12.19 9.11 19.77
N ALA A 271 -12.02 8.25 18.76
CA ALA A 271 -11.62 6.85 18.96
C ALA A 271 -10.24 6.72 19.60
N ALA A 272 -9.26 7.51 19.14
CA ALA A 272 -7.94 7.57 19.73
C ALA A 272 -8.02 7.98 21.21
N SER A 273 -8.72 9.07 21.52
CA SER A 273 -8.90 9.55 22.89
C SER A 273 -9.55 8.49 23.78
N ALA A 274 -10.62 7.85 23.31
CA ALA A 274 -11.29 6.75 24.02
C ALA A 274 -10.37 5.55 24.27
N ALA A 275 -9.41 5.28 23.37
CA ALA A 275 -8.38 4.25 23.52
C ALA A 275 -7.15 4.70 24.36
N GLY A 276 -7.15 5.94 24.86
CA GLY A 276 -6.01 6.54 25.56
C GLY A 276 -4.81 6.79 24.65
N LEU A 277 -5.07 7.11 23.39
CA LEU A 277 -4.10 7.42 22.34
C LEU A 277 -4.19 8.88 21.91
N ALA A 278 -3.09 9.37 21.35
CA ALA A 278 -3.01 10.63 20.63
C ALA A 278 -2.20 10.44 19.35
N GLN A 279 -2.59 11.12 18.28
CA GLN A 279 -1.78 11.21 17.06
C GLN A 279 -0.49 11.97 17.36
N ARG A 280 0.64 11.53 16.80
CA ARG A 280 1.87 12.32 16.80
C ARG A 280 1.80 13.43 15.76
N SER A 281 2.25 14.62 16.12
CA SER A 281 2.44 15.72 15.17
C SER A 281 3.55 15.44 14.16
N THR A 282 4.53 14.63 14.56
CA THR A 282 5.71 14.25 13.80
C THR A 282 5.91 12.74 13.93
N ASN A 283 5.93 12.04 12.80
CA ASN A 283 6.21 10.61 12.77
C ASN A 283 7.71 10.39 12.99
N LEU A 284 8.09 9.40 13.80
CA LEU A 284 9.48 9.10 14.15
C LEU A 284 9.98 7.79 13.56
N LEU A 285 9.07 6.83 13.36
CA LEU A 285 9.36 5.48 12.88
C LEU A 285 9.04 5.35 11.39
N VAL A 286 7.94 5.96 10.93
CA VAL A 286 7.50 5.90 9.54
C VAL A 286 7.51 7.28 8.88
N PRO A 287 7.68 7.37 7.55
CA PRO A 287 7.58 8.65 6.87
C PRO A 287 6.14 9.19 6.94
N PRO A 288 5.87 10.51 6.96
CA PRO A 288 4.50 11.01 6.89
C PRO A 288 3.82 10.71 5.54
N ARG A 289 4.62 10.53 4.48
CA ARG A 289 4.20 10.08 3.15
C ARG A 289 5.41 9.53 2.39
N ILE A 290 5.14 8.75 1.36
CA ILE A 290 6.19 8.15 0.52
C ILE A 290 7.15 9.22 -0.03
N GLY A 291 8.46 8.97 0.06
CA GLY A 291 9.49 9.87 -0.43
C GLY A 291 9.83 11.07 0.48
N VAL A 292 9.18 11.20 1.65
CA VAL A 292 9.51 12.18 2.69
C VAL A 292 10.15 11.43 3.89
N PRO A 293 11.27 11.88 4.46
CA PRO A 293 11.92 11.15 5.55
C PRO A 293 11.09 11.16 6.86
N PRO A 294 11.22 10.14 7.72
CA PRO A 294 10.76 10.21 9.11
C PRO A 294 11.35 11.43 9.83
N GLY A 295 10.63 11.98 10.81
CA GLY A 295 11.01 13.19 11.53
C GLY A 295 10.67 14.50 10.81
N ALA A 296 10.32 14.45 9.52
CA ALA A 296 9.83 15.62 8.81
C ALA A 296 8.47 16.07 9.35
N SER A 297 8.15 17.36 9.16
CA SER A 297 6.81 17.88 9.41
C SER A 297 5.78 17.07 8.64
N SER A 298 4.72 16.65 9.32
CA SER A 298 3.57 16.00 8.68
C SER A 298 2.80 16.95 7.76
N HIS A 299 3.05 18.26 7.85
CA HIS A 299 2.45 19.32 7.04
C HIS A 299 3.50 20.02 6.18
N GLY A 300 3.18 20.31 4.91
CA GLY A 300 4.00 21.04 3.96
C GLY A 300 5.11 20.24 3.29
N ALA A 301 5.44 19.04 3.78
CA ALA A 301 6.50 18.22 3.21
C ALA A 301 6.00 17.48 1.96
N LEU A 302 6.60 17.78 0.80
CA LEU A 302 6.28 17.14 -0.47
C LEU A 302 7.35 16.12 -0.88
N PRO A 303 6.97 14.99 -1.50
CA PRO A 303 7.93 14.05 -2.07
C PRO A 303 8.76 14.76 -3.15
N ALA A 304 10.05 14.44 -3.23
CA ALA A 304 10.97 15.05 -4.18
C ALA A 304 10.98 16.60 -4.17
N GLY A 305 10.68 17.22 -3.03
CA GLY A 305 10.58 18.68 -2.90
C GLY A 305 9.45 19.30 -3.73
N GLY A 306 8.49 18.48 -4.17
CA GLY A 306 7.43 18.89 -5.06
C GLY A 306 7.87 19.15 -6.49
N ASP A 307 9.07 18.73 -6.92
CA ASP A 307 9.53 18.83 -8.31
C ASP A 307 9.27 17.52 -9.08
N PRO A 308 8.22 17.45 -9.91
CA PRO A 308 7.87 16.27 -10.70
C PRO A 308 8.82 16.03 -11.88
N THR A 309 9.75 16.97 -12.16
CA THR A 309 10.78 16.81 -13.20
C THR A 309 12.10 16.26 -12.64
N SER A 310 12.19 16.11 -11.32
CA SER A 310 13.41 15.66 -10.65
C SER A 310 13.70 14.18 -10.90
N GLU A 311 14.96 13.81 -10.69
CA GLU A 311 15.37 12.40 -10.72
C GLU A 311 14.63 11.57 -9.67
N LYS A 312 14.45 12.15 -8.48
CA LYS A 312 13.71 11.50 -7.39
C LYS A 312 12.23 11.29 -7.74
N ALA A 313 11.59 12.22 -8.45
CA ALA A 313 10.24 12.03 -8.94
C ALA A 313 10.13 10.85 -9.91
N TYR A 314 11.10 10.69 -10.82
CA TYR A 314 11.14 9.51 -11.71
C TYR A 314 11.15 8.20 -10.91
N TRP A 315 11.98 8.10 -9.89
CA TRP A 315 12.05 6.91 -9.03
C TRP A 315 10.73 6.64 -8.29
N LEU A 316 10.16 7.66 -7.67
CA LEU A 316 8.94 7.52 -6.86
C LEU A 316 7.67 7.25 -7.68
N ASP A 317 7.51 7.86 -8.85
CA ASP A 317 6.30 7.79 -9.67
C ASP A 317 6.37 6.73 -10.78
N ARG A 318 7.54 6.56 -11.43
CA ARG A 318 7.67 5.66 -12.60
C ARG A 318 8.18 4.29 -12.22
N VAL A 319 9.15 4.22 -11.32
CA VAL A 319 9.82 2.96 -10.98
C VAL A 319 9.10 2.25 -9.85
N ALA A 320 8.86 2.93 -8.73
CA ALA A 320 7.96 2.41 -7.71
C ALA A 320 6.50 2.42 -8.21
N SER A 321 5.64 1.52 -7.72
CA SER A 321 4.22 1.47 -8.09
C SER A 321 3.33 2.13 -7.04
N HIS A 322 3.77 3.26 -6.49
CA HIS A 322 3.03 4.02 -5.50
C HIS A 322 2.05 5.00 -6.15
N THR A 323 0.92 5.23 -5.52
CA THR A 323 -0.01 6.31 -5.92
C THR A 323 0.47 7.67 -5.45
N LEU A 324 1.41 7.69 -4.50
CA LEU A 324 1.97 8.88 -3.83
C LEU A 324 0.94 9.66 -3.01
N THR A 325 -0.25 9.07 -2.83
CA THR A 325 -1.27 9.53 -1.88
C THR A 325 -1.24 8.74 -0.58
N GLU A 326 -0.41 7.70 -0.51
CA GLU A 326 -0.21 6.91 0.70
C GLU A 326 0.37 7.78 1.81
N THR A 327 -0.30 7.77 2.95
CA THR A 327 0.13 8.50 4.14
C THR A 327 0.21 7.57 5.33
N PHE A 328 1.09 7.90 6.27
CA PHE A 328 1.28 7.11 7.48
C PHE A 328 1.01 7.97 8.70
N VAL A 329 0.39 7.36 9.69
CA VAL A 329 0.06 8.04 10.95
C VAL A 329 0.53 7.19 12.13
N GLU A 330 1.21 7.86 13.05
CA GLU A 330 1.65 7.27 14.31
C GLU A 330 0.73 7.68 15.46
N TRP A 331 0.19 6.69 16.15
CA TRP A 331 -0.60 6.85 17.37
C TRP A 331 0.23 6.39 18.56
N ARG A 332 0.28 7.21 19.61
CA ARG A 332 0.98 6.86 20.86
C ARG A 332 0.03 6.95 22.03
N ARG A 333 0.37 6.28 23.13
CA ARG A 333 -0.33 6.48 24.40
C ARG A 333 -0.27 7.94 24.82
N ASP A 334 -1.43 8.51 25.14
CA ASP A 334 -1.49 9.84 25.71
C ASP A 334 -0.89 9.82 27.12
N ARG A 335 0.06 10.73 27.38
CA ARG A 335 0.72 10.86 28.68
C ARG A 335 -0.25 11.39 29.74
N GLY A 336 -1.32 12.09 29.33
CA GLY A 336 -2.38 12.56 30.22
C GLY A 336 -3.39 11.47 30.64
N ALA A 337 -3.77 10.59 29.71
CA ALA A 337 -4.74 9.51 29.97
C ALA A 337 -4.24 8.39 30.90
N GLY A 338 -2.91 8.20 31.00
CA GLY A 338 -2.30 7.15 31.82
C GLY A 338 -2.62 7.27 33.32
N ALA A 339 -2.78 8.48 33.85
CA ALA A 339 -3.13 8.72 35.25
C ALA A 339 -4.57 8.23 35.55
N ALA A 340 -5.53 8.55 34.69
CA ALA A 340 -6.94 8.17 34.86
C ALA A 340 -7.16 6.66 34.69
N ALA A 341 -6.47 6.01 33.75
CA ALA A 341 -6.60 4.56 33.52
C ALA A 341 -5.90 3.72 34.61
N ALA A 342 -4.82 4.23 35.22
CA ALA A 342 -4.16 3.59 36.36
C ALA A 342 -5.02 3.70 37.64
N GLU A 343 -5.69 4.85 37.84
CA GLU A 343 -6.67 5.07 38.92
C GLU A 343 -7.87 4.11 38.78
N GLY A 344 -8.40 3.94 37.56
CA GLY A 344 -9.51 3.03 37.27
C GLY A 344 -9.18 1.55 37.50
N ARG A 345 -7.96 1.11 37.14
CA ARG A 345 -7.50 -0.26 37.41
C ARG A 345 -7.21 -0.50 38.90
N ARG A 346 -6.73 0.50 39.64
CA ARG A 346 -6.60 0.42 41.11
C ARG A 346 -7.96 0.31 41.79
N ARG A 347 -8.97 1.05 41.32
CA ARG A 347 -10.35 0.93 41.83
C ARG A 347 -10.99 -0.41 41.48
N ALA A 348 -10.77 -0.93 40.28
CA ALA A 348 -11.28 -2.25 39.88
C ALA A 348 -10.58 -3.42 40.60
N GLY A 349 -9.28 -3.28 40.90
CA GLY A 349 -8.51 -4.27 41.68
C GLY A 349 -8.81 -4.25 43.18
N ALA A 350 -9.18 -3.10 43.74
CA ALA A 350 -9.55 -2.96 45.15
C ALA A 350 -10.96 -3.50 45.48
N GLY A 351 -11.81 -3.72 44.46
CA GLY A 351 -13.18 -4.25 44.62
C GLY A 351 -13.30 -5.78 44.58
N ALA A 352 -12.22 -6.51 44.30
CA ALA A 352 -12.24 -7.97 44.13
C ALA A 352 -11.66 -8.76 45.31
N GLY A 353 -11.57 -8.14 46.49
CA GLY A 353 -11.21 -8.81 47.75
C GLY A 353 -12.46 -9.32 48.47
N GLY A 354 -13.09 -10.39 47.99
CA GLY A 354 -14.20 -11.01 48.72
C GLY A 354 -14.99 -12.02 47.92
N ALA A 355 -14.55 -13.29 47.97
CA ALA A 355 -15.35 -14.52 47.99
C ALA A 355 -14.60 -15.65 47.24
N LEU A 356 -13.83 -16.42 48.00
CA LEU A 356 -13.41 -17.77 47.61
C LEU A 356 -14.62 -18.70 47.72
N GLY A 357 -14.99 -19.34 46.63
CA GLY A 357 -15.97 -20.43 46.59
C GLY A 357 -15.59 -21.41 45.50
N ALA A 358 -15.02 -22.55 45.90
CA ALA A 358 -14.71 -23.66 45.02
C ALA A 358 -16.00 -24.34 44.55
N SER A 359 -16.10 -24.64 43.25
CA SER A 359 -17.10 -25.58 42.72
C SER A 359 -16.59 -26.16 41.40
N THR A 360 -16.30 -27.45 41.44
CA THR A 360 -16.09 -28.34 40.28
C THR A 360 -17.42 -28.67 39.61
N SER A 361 -17.46 -28.71 38.28
CA SER A 361 -18.23 -29.70 37.53
C SER A 361 -17.97 -29.62 36.03
N ALA A 362 -18.05 -30.80 35.42
CA ALA A 362 -17.80 -31.10 34.04
C ALA A 362 -19.08 -30.97 33.18
N GLY A 363 -18.87 -30.85 31.87
CA GLY A 363 -19.75 -31.39 30.84
C GLY A 363 -20.90 -30.50 30.38
N ALA A 364 -20.88 -30.10 29.10
CA ALA A 364 -21.83 -30.58 28.10
C ALA A 364 -21.65 -29.81 26.79
N ALA A 365 -21.42 -30.57 25.72
CA ALA A 365 -21.56 -30.12 24.36
C ALA A 365 -23.02 -29.75 24.07
N GLY A 366 -23.23 -28.62 23.40
CA GLY A 366 -24.53 -28.17 22.94
C GLY A 366 -24.36 -27.40 21.64
N ALA A 367 -24.72 -28.06 20.53
CA ALA A 367 -24.75 -27.48 19.19
C ALA A 367 -25.94 -26.52 19.05
N ALA A 368 -25.66 -25.33 18.53
CA ALA A 368 -26.60 -24.42 17.85
C ALA A 368 -25.70 -23.46 17.04
N GLY A 369 -25.75 -23.38 15.71
CA GLY A 369 -26.96 -23.12 14.94
C GLY A 369 -27.11 -21.61 14.76
N ALA A 370 -26.21 -20.97 14.01
CA ALA A 370 -26.34 -19.57 13.62
C ALA A 370 -25.89 -19.38 12.17
N SER A 371 -26.89 -19.22 11.31
CA SER A 371 -26.84 -18.80 9.92
C SER A 371 -26.09 -17.47 9.75
N GLY A 372 -25.00 -17.50 8.98
CA GLY A 372 -24.33 -16.30 8.50
C GLY A 372 -24.98 -15.76 7.21
N PRO A 373 -24.97 -14.44 6.97
CA PRO A 373 -25.49 -13.86 5.75
C PRO A 373 -24.57 -14.10 4.55
N ASP A 374 -25.26 -14.43 3.46
CA ASP A 374 -24.91 -14.58 2.05
C ASP A 374 -23.72 -13.73 1.55
N ALA A 375 -22.66 -14.41 1.09
CA ALA A 375 -21.50 -13.82 0.45
C ALA A 375 -21.66 -13.85 -1.08
N SER A 376 -22.53 -12.99 -1.60
CA SER A 376 -22.80 -12.84 -3.04
C SER A 376 -22.20 -11.55 -3.61
N TRP A 377 -20.87 -11.36 -3.49
CA TRP A 377 -20.15 -10.26 -4.15
C TRP A 377 -18.78 -10.66 -4.73
N LEU A 378 -18.70 -11.84 -5.32
CA LEU A 378 -17.61 -12.19 -6.24
C LEU A 378 -18.22 -12.68 -7.56
N PRO A 379 -18.01 -11.97 -8.70
CA PRO A 379 -18.39 -12.53 -9.99
C PRO A 379 -17.49 -13.74 -10.28
N GLY A 380 -18.06 -14.93 -10.23
CA GLY A 380 -17.39 -16.16 -10.62
C GLY A 380 -17.06 -16.17 -12.13
N PRO A 381 -16.06 -16.95 -12.55
CA PRO A 381 -15.65 -17.01 -13.96
C PRO A 381 -16.76 -17.65 -14.79
N GLY A 382 -17.34 -16.87 -15.71
CA GLY A 382 -18.32 -17.35 -16.68
C GLY A 382 -17.73 -18.42 -17.59
N ARG A 383 -18.29 -19.64 -17.54
CA ARG A 383 -18.04 -20.69 -18.53
C ARG A 383 -18.63 -20.23 -19.87
N VAL A 384 -17.78 -19.96 -20.85
CA VAL A 384 -18.20 -19.78 -22.23
C VAL A 384 -18.53 -21.15 -22.82
N ALA A 385 -19.81 -21.44 -22.96
CA ALA A 385 -20.30 -22.56 -23.73
C ALA A 385 -20.10 -22.28 -25.23
N ARG A 386 -19.33 -23.13 -25.90
CA ARG A 386 -19.24 -23.19 -27.36
C ARG A 386 -20.62 -23.54 -27.93
N LYS A 387 -21.15 -22.72 -28.85
CA LYS A 387 -22.16 -23.14 -29.82
C LYS A 387 -21.56 -23.05 -31.23
N GLY A 388 -21.66 -24.18 -31.95
CA GLY A 388 -21.30 -24.29 -33.37
C GLY A 388 -22.35 -23.67 -34.30
N PRO A 389 -22.15 -23.81 -35.63
CA PRO A 389 -22.68 -22.88 -36.62
C PRO A 389 -24.00 -23.33 -37.25
N HIS A 390 -24.91 -22.37 -37.43
CA HIS A 390 -25.98 -22.35 -38.43
C HIS A 390 -26.04 -20.89 -38.91
N GLY A 391 -26.10 -20.52 -40.19
CA GLY A 391 -26.68 -21.17 -41.36
C GLY A 391 -27.91 -20.37 -41.79
N GLY A 392 -27.80 -19.64 -42.92
CA GLY A 392 -28.88 -18.86 -43.57
C GLY A 392 -28.77 -17.35 -43.32
N GLY A 393 -28.91 -16.43 -44.29
CA GLY A 393 -29.43 -16.51 -45.64
C GLY A 393 -30.41 -15.35 -45.87
N GLY A 394 -30.15 -14.50 -46.87
CA GLY A 394 -31.03 -13.42 -47.36
C GLY A 394 -30.68 -12.02 -46.81
N GLY A 395 -30.56 -10.94 -47.59
CA GLY A 395 -30.97 -10.67 -48.97
C GLY A 395 -31.76 -9.35 -49.03
N GLY A 396 -31.25 -8.34 -49.75
CA GLY A 396 -31.95 -7.10 -50.14
C GLY A 396 -31.90 -5.96 -49.09
N GLY A 397 -31.73 -4.68 -49.41
CA GLY A 397 -31.72 -3.97 -50.69
C GLY A 397 -31.55 -2.47 -50.41
N GLY A 398 -31.08 -1.73 -51.41
CA GLY A 398 -30.52 -0.38 -51.29
C GLY A 398 -31.48 0.77 -50.95
N LYS A 399 -30.86 1.90 -50.58
CA LYS A 399 -31.14 3.32 -50.95
C LYS A 399 -30.26 4.16 -50.00
N GLY A 400 -29.27 4.95 -50.41
CA GLY A 400 -29.26 5.87 -51.54
C GLY A 400 -29.81 7.22 -51.10
N LYS A 401 -28.96 8.13 -50.59
CA LYS A 401 -29.18 9.59 -50.60
C LYS A 401 -27.89 10.33 -50.23
N GLY A 402 -27.26 10.90 -51.25
CA GLY A 402 -26.24 11.93 -51.09
C GLY A 402 -26.88 13.30 -50.83
N LYS A 403 -26.14 14.19 -50.18
CA LYS A 403 -26.26 15.64 -50.31
C LYS A 403 -24.87 16.27 -50.15
N GLY A 404 -24.43 16.93 -51.21
CA GLY A 404 -23.30 17.84 -51.19
C GLY A 404 -23.74 19.31 -51.02
N LYS A 405 -22.73 20.18 -51.17
CA LYS A 405 -22.70 21.66 -51.09
C LYS A 405 -22.41 22.19 -49.68
N GLY A 406 -21.49 23.14 -49.48
CA GLY A 406 -20.71 23.93 -50.43
C GLY A 406 -19.75 24.83 -49.66
N GLY A 407 -18.67 25.24 -50.32
CA GLY A 407 -17.67 26.14 -49.76
C GLY A 407 -18.14 27.59 -49.64
N LYS A 408 -17.45 28.35 -48.79
CA LYS A 408 -17.33 29.80 -48.88
C LYS A 408 -15.94 30.22 -48.39
N LYS A 409 -15.11 30.64 -49.34
CA LYS A 409 -14.00 31.58 -49.16
C LYS A 409 -14.55 33.00 -49.12
N LYS A 410 -13.96 33.85 -48.27
CA LYS A 410 -13.75 35.32 -48.33
C LYS A 410 -13.43 35.73 -46.88
N ARG A 411 -12.44 36.55 -46.57
CA ARG A 411 -11.65 37.48 -47.38
C ARG A 411 -10.33 37.74 -46.65
#